data_AF-A0A7W8B217-F1
#
_entry.id   AF-A0A7W8B217-F1
#
_cell.length_a   1.000
_cell.length_b   1.000
_cell.length_c   1.000
_cell.angle_alpha   90.00
_cell.angle_beta   90.00
_cell.angle_gamma   90.00
#
_symmetry.space_group_name_H-M   'P 1'
#
loop_
_entity.id
_entity.type
_entity.pdbx_description
1 polymer ?
#
loop_
_entity_poly.entity_id
_entity_poly.type
_entity_poly.pdbx_seq_one_letter_code
_entity_poly.pdbx_strand_id
1 'polypeptide(L)' 'MLLPRRWIVERSLAWILHARRLVRDYERLPVHAETMVNRALIILMSRRLARPAAHLTAAAVRPTAALQAA' A
#
# COMPACT_ATOMS: atom_id res chain seq x y z
N MET A 1 19.79 12.42 5.87
CA MET A 1 18.61 12.20 6.74
C MET A 1 17.75 11.09 6.14
N LEU A 2 17.80 9.88 6.71
CA LEU A 2 17.05 8.72 6.23
C LEU A 2 15.78 8.58 7.08
N LEU A 3 14.61 8.91 6.54
CA LEU A 3 13.34 8.77 7.27
C LEU A 3 12.88 7.31 7.19
N PRO A 4 12.78 6.56 8.31
CA PRO A 4 12.48 5.13 8.30
C PRO A 4 11.11 4.75 7.71
N ARG A 5 10.25 5.74 7.44
CA ARG A 5 8.91 5.56 6.86
C ARG A 5 8.75 6.15 5.45
N ARG A 6 9.83 6.70 4.85
CA ARG A 6 9.78 7.35 3.53
C ARG A 6 9.34 6.38 2.42
N TRP A 7 9.70 5.11 2.56
CA TRP A 7 9.35 4.06 1.60
C TRP A 7 7.83 3.90 1.41
N ILE A 8 7.01 4.20 2.43
CA ILE A 8 5.54 4.08 2.34
C ILE A 8 4.98 5.11 1.38
N VAL A 9 5.48 6.35 1.48
CA VAL A 9 5.10 7.47 0.62
C VAL A 9 5.61 7.23 -0.79
N GLU A 10 6.88 6.84 -0.93
CA GLU A 10 7.49 6.52 -2.23
C GLU A 10 6.77 5.37 -2.93
N ARG A 11 6.36 4.32 -2.21
CA ARG A 11 5.59 3.21 -2.78
C ARG A 11 4.21 3.66 -3.26
N SER A 12 3.56 4.56 -2.54
CA SER A 12 2.27 5.11 -2.93
C SER A 12 2.42 6.01 -4.17
N LEU A 13 3.44 6.86 -4.21
CA LEU A 13 3.82 7.65 -5.38
C LEU A 13 4.16 6.77 -6.59
N ALA A 14 4.91 5.68 -6.39
CA ALA A 14 5.25 4.75 -7.46
C ALA A 14 4.00 4.11 -8.09
N TRP A 15 2.99 3.75 -7.30
CA TRP A 15 1.73 3.22 -7.85
C TRP A 15 0.93 4.26 -8.64
N ILE A 16 0.93 5.52 -8.19
CA ILE A 16 0.31 6.63 -8.90
C ILE A 16 1.03 6.85 -10.25
N LEU A 17 2.36 6.88 -10.25
CA LEU A 17 3.17 7.09 -11.45
C LEU A 17 3.11 5.91 -12.43
N HIS A 18 2.96 4.68 -11.93
CA HIS A 18 2.87 3.48 -12.76
C HIS A 18 1.52 3.34 -13.47
N ALA A 19 0.48 4.05 -13.01
CA ALA A 19 -0.76 4.19 -13.76
C ALA A 19 -0.51 5.07 -15.00
N ARG A 20 0.01 4.47 -16.08
CA ARG A 20 0.47 5.14 -17.33
C ARG A 20 -0.51 6.17 -17.93
N ARG A 21 -1.81 6.09 -17.64
CA ARG A 21 -2.80 7.10 -18.02
C ARG A 21 -2.55 8.46 -17.34
N LEU A 22 -2.14 8.45 -16.07
CA LEU A 22 -1.92 9.65 -15.27
C LEU A 22 -0.90 10.60 -15.88
N VAL A 23 0.24 10.07 -16.32
CA VAL A 23 1.35 10.87 -16.87
C VAL A 23 0.95 11.51 -18.20
N ARG A 24 0.18 10.81 -19.04
CA ARG A 24 -0.25 11.31 -20.35
C ARG A 24 -1.39 12.33 -20.23
N ASP A 25 -2.29 12.12 -19.27
CA ASP A 25 -3.48 12.96 -19.09
C ASP A 25 -3.16 14.26 -18.35
N TYR A 26 -2.09 14.32 -17.55
CA TYR A 26 -1.63 15.53 -16.86
C TYR A 26 -1.24 16.66 -17.83
N GLU A 27 -0.65 16.32 -18.97
CA GLU A 27 -0.25 17.29 -20.00
C GLU A 27 -1.44 17.84 -20.79
N ARG A 28 -2.57 17.12 -20.79
CA ARG A 28 -3.77 17.47 -21.57
C ARG A 28 -4.82 18.21 -20.75
N LEU A 29 -5.11 17.77 -19.54
CA LEU A 29 -6.07 18.45 -18.66
C LEU A 29 -5.90 18.03 -17.18
N PRO A 30 -5.66 18.96 -16.24
CA PRO A 30 -5.42 18.63 -14.83
C PRO A 30 -6.59 17.91 -14.16
N VAL A 31 -7.83 18.15 -14.61
CA VAL A 31 -9.05 17.51 -14.09
C VAL A 31 -9.06 15.99 -14.32
N HIS A 32 -8.53 15.53 -15.46
CA HIS A 32 -8.43 14.10 -15.74
C HIS A 32 -7.34 13.42 -14.91
N ALA A 33 -6.25 14.13 -14.65
CA ALA A 33 -5.23 13.63 -13.74
C ALA A 33 -5.78 13.47 -12.31
N GLU A 34 -6.55 14.44 -11.80
CA GLU A 34 -7.14 14.38 -10.47
C GLU A 34 -8.07 13.16 -10.31
N THR A 35 -8.99 12.95 -11.26
CA THR A 35 -9.88 11.78 -11.26
C THR A 35 -9.12 10.45 -11.30
N MET A 36 -8.01 10.37 -12.04
CA MET A 36 -7.18 9.18 -12.10
C MET A 36 -6.38 8.96 -10.80
N VAL A 37 -5.88 10.01 -10.13
CA VAL A 37 -5.26 9.91 -8.79
C VAL A 37 -6.29 9.37 -7.79
N ASN A 38 -7.48 9.96 -7.76
CA ASN A 38 -8.57 9.52 -6.87
C ASN A 38 -8.92 8.05 -7.11
N ARG A 39 -9.05 7.64 -8.38
CA ARG A 39 -9.31 6.24 -8.75
C ARG A 39 -8.20 5.29 -8.30
N ALA A 40 -6.93 5.66 -8.47
CA ALA A 40 -5.79 4.86 -8.03
C ALA A 40 -5.78 4.67 -6.50
N LEU A 41 -6.07 5.73 -5.75
CA LEU A 41 -6.16 5.69 -4.29
C LEU A 41 -7.34 4.84 -3.81
N ILE A 42 -8.50 4.94 -4.46
CA ILE A 42 -9.68 4.09 -4.16
C ILE A 42 -9.31 2.61 -4.33
N ILE A 43 -8.75 2.22 -5.48
CA ILE A 43 -8.33 0.83 -5.73
C ILE A 43 -7.35 0.35 -4.65
N LEU A 44 -6.40 1.20 -4.26
CA LEU A 44 -5.44 0.87 -3.22
C LEU A 44 -6.11 0.64 -1.87
N MET A 45 -6.99 1.56 -1.43
CA MET A 45 -7.68 1.43 -0.15
C MET A 45 -8.61 0.22 -0.14
N SER A 46 -9.33 -0.04 -1.23
CA SER A 46 -10.14 -1.25 -1.39
C SER A 46 -9.30 -2.52 -1.24
N ARG A 47 -8.11 -2.58 -1.83
CA ARG A 47 -7.19 -3.72 -1.70
C ARG A 47 -6.64 -3.87 -0.28
N ARG A 48 -6.44 -2.77 0.45
CA ARG A 48 -6.01 -2.80 1.86
C ARG A 48 -7.11 -3.33 2.76
N LEU A 49 -8.35 -2.91 2.54
CA LEU A 49 -9.52 -3.39 3.28
C LEU A 49 -9.78 -4.88 3.01
N ALA A 50 -9.66 -5.31 1.75
CA ALA A 50 -9.80 -6.70 1.36
C ALA A 50 -8.61 -7.59 1.76
N ARG A 51 -7.51 -7.02 2.28
CA ARG A 51 -6.35 -7.79 2.69
C ARG A 51 -6.65 -8.45 4.03
N PRO A 52 -6.69 -9.80 4.13
CA PRO A 52 -6.84 -10.45 5.42
C PRO A 52 -5.69 -10.02 6.32
N ALA A 53 -5.99 -9.77 7.60
CA ALA A 53 -5.05 -9.33 8.62
C ALA A 53 -4.05 -10.45 8.97
N ALA A 54 -3.22 -10.85 8.01
CA ALA A 54 -2.23 -11.91 8.14
C ALA A 54 -1.23 -11.65 9.29
N HIS A 55 -1.14 -10.41 9.76
CA HIS A 55 -0.25 -10.03 10.86
C HIS A 55 -0.81 -10.35 12.25
N LEU A 56 -2.14 -10.32 12.45
CA LEU A 56 -2.75 -10.59 13.76
C LEU A 56 -2.84 -12.11 14.03
N THR A 57 -2.99 -12.92 12.99
CA THR A 57 -3.05 -14.37 13.09
C THR A 57 -1.69 -15.05 13.12
N ALA A 58 -0.66 -14.49 12.46
CA ALA A 58 0.69 -15.06 12.51
C ALA A 58 1.37 -14.92 13.89
N ALA A 59 1.01 -13.88 14.67
CA ALA A 59 1.50 -13.70 16.04
C ALA A 59 0.83 -14.66 17.04
N ALA A 60 -0.36 -15.19 16.73
CA ALA A 60 -1.09 -16.11 17.60
C ALA A 60 -0.58 -17.56 17.55
N VAL A 61 0.21 -17.94 16.54
CA VAL A 61 0.77 -19.29 16.39
C VAL A 61 2.24 -19.33 16.82
N ARG A 62 2.51 -18.94 18.07
CA ARG A 62 3.72 -19.42 18.77
C ARG A 62 3.29 -20.47 19.79
N PRO A 63 3.40 -21.77 19.48
CA PRO A 63 3.24 -22.79 20.51
C PRO A 63 4.44 -22.72 21.48
N THR A 64 4.33 -21.92 22.53
CA THR A 64 5.19 -22.03 23.73
C THR A 64 4.56 -22.99 24.71
N ALA A 65 4.96 -24.27 24.64
CA ALA A 65 4.77 -25.20 25.76
C ALA A 65 5.88 -26.29 25.88
N ALA A 66 7.01 -26.17 25.18
CA ALA A 66 8.02 -27.25 25.16
C ALA A 66 9.47 -26.83 25.47
N LEU A 67 9.72 -25.57 25.88
CA LEU A 67 11.06 -25.11 26.31
C LEU A 67 11.22 -25.03 27.85
N GLN A 68 10.24 -25.54 28.62
CA GLN A 68 10.33 -25.61 30.09
C GLN A 68 10.62 -27.02 30.64
N ALA A 69 10.90 -28.00 29.78
CA ALA A 69 11.20 -29.37 30.20
C ALA A 69 12.31 -29.99 29.34
N ALA A 70 13.56 -29.57 29.57
CA ALA A 70 14.78 -30.29 29.22
C ALA A 70 15.93 -29.81 30.11
#